data_AF-A0A0U1PT10-F1
#
_entry.id   AF-A0A0U1PT10-F1
#
_cell.length_a   1.000
_cell.length_b   1.000
_cell.length_c   1.000
_cell.angle_alpha   90.00
_cell.angle_beta   90.00
_cell.angle_gamma   90.00
#
_symmetry.space_group_name_H-M   'P 1'
#
loop_
_entity.id
_entity.type
_entity.pdbx_description
1 polymer ?
#
loop_
_entity_poly.entity_id
_entity_poly.type
_entity_poly.pdbx_seq_one_letter_code
_entity_poly.pdbx_strand_id
1 'polypeptide(L)'
;MDIDRLATRYEIALPAWISEAVREVPEFLAEGEARMTLVHALADRNFREGNGGPFAAIVVERESGRLVSVGVNVVLASGVSSGHAEVTALGLAQTALGSWDLGGDGMPAHELVVNWRPCVQCYGATLWSGVRRLVIAGSGPELEEITTFDEGPMREDWASQFQARGIEVVDGVLRDEALATFRAYRAQVDAGAALVYNARARF
;
A
#
# COMPACT_ATOMS: atom_id res chain seq x y z
N MET A 1 19.16 30.84 12.48
CA MET A 1 19.05 29.39 12.67
C MET A 1 19.87 28.76 11.57
N ASP A 2 20.84 27.92 11.92
CA ASP A 2 21.76 27.30 10.97
C ASP A 2 21.08 26.10 10.29
N ILE A 3 21.20 25.99 8.96
CA ILE A 3 20.66 24.87 8.18
C ILE A 3 21.26 23.53 8.63
N ASP A 4 22.49 23.57 9.18
CA ASP A 4 23.22 22.40 9.69
C ASP A 4 22.55 21.76 10.91
N ARG A 5 21.57 22.43 11.53
CA ARG A 5 20.77 21.88 12.64
C ARG A 5 19.45 21.26 12.17
N LEU A 6 19.11 21.36 10.89
CA LEU A 6 17.89 20.80 10.33
C LEU A 6 18.18 19.50 9.60
N ALA A 7 17.29 18.52 9.72
CA ALA A 7 17.30 17.36 8.83
C ALA A 7 16.97 17.83 7.40
N THR A 8 17.86 17.55 6.46
CA THR A 8 17.72 17.95 5.04
C THR A 8 17.36 16.79 4.12
N ARG A 9 17.29 15.56 4.66
CA ARG A 9 16.93 14.34 3.94
C ARG A 9 16.26 13.34 4.87
N TYR A 10 15.42 12.50 4.29
CA TYR A 10 14.92 11.27 4.86
C TYR A 10 14.82 10.22 3.74
N GLU A 11 14.77 8.94 4.10
CA GLU A 11 14.70 7.84 3.15
C GLU A 11 13.67 6.82 3.62
N ILE A 12 12.92 6.28 2.66
CA ILE A 12 12.02 5.14 2.85
C ILE A 12 12.48 4.10 1.82
N ALA A 13 12.82 2.91 2.29
CA ALA A 13 13.35 1.83 1.46
C ALA A 13 12.59 0.53 1.74
N LEU A 14 12.57 -0.37 0.75
CA LEU A 14 12.03 -1.71 0.91
C LEU A 14 12.93 -2.55 1.83
N PRO A 15 12.36 -3.39 2.70
CA PRO A 15 13.12 -4.35 3.47
C PRO A 15 13.85 -5.36 2.57
N ALA A 16 15.00 -5.87 3.02
CA ALA A 16 15.84 -6.78 2.23
C ALA A 16 15.11 -8.05 1.77
N TRP A 17 14.17 -8.56 2.57
CA TRP A 17 13.39 -9.76 2.28
C TRP A 17 12.50 -9.64 1.02
N ILE A 18 12.18 -8.41 0.60
CA ILE A 18 11.37 -8.19 -0.60
C ILE A 18 12.05 -8.79 -1.83
N SER A 19 13.37 -8.66 -1.93
CA SER A 19 14.15 -9.21 -3.06
C SER A 19 14.03 -10.74 -3.20
N GLU A 20 13.87 -11.45 -2.09
CA GLU A 20 13.59 -12.88 -2.09
C GLU A 20 12.12 -13.15 -2.43
N ALA A 21 11.19 -12.40 -1.83
CA ALA A 21 9.76 -12.58 -2.02
C ALA A 21 9.31 -12.37 -3.49
N VAL A 22 9.98 -11.47 -4.23
CA VAL A 22 9.63 -11.19 -5.63
C VAL A 22 10.47 -11.96 -6.65
N ARG A 23 11.41 -12.81 -6.22
CA ARG A 23 12.34 -13.49 -7.15
C ARG A 23 11.63 -14.36 -8.18
N GLU A 24 10.61 -15.09 -7.73
CA GLU A 24 9.84 -16.01 -8.56
C GLU A 24 8.53 -15.38 -9.08
N VAL A 25 8.32 -14.09 -8.81
CA VAL A 25 7.15 -13.37 -9.30
C VAL A 25 7.36 -13.06 -10.78
N PRO A 26 6.42 -13.46 -11.67
CA PRO A 26 6.51 -13.13 -13.08
C PRO A 26 6.57 -11.62 -13.28
N GLU A 27 7.37 -11.18 -14.26
CA GLU A 27 7.44 -9.77 -14.65
C GLU A 27 6.06 -9.21 -15.06
N PHE A 28 5.21 -10.06 -15.66
CA PHE A 28 3.86 -9.71 -16.11
C PHE A 28 2.83 -10.52 -15.32
N LEU A 29 1.95 -9.82 -14.62
CA LEU A 29 0.89 -10.40 -13.80
C LEU A 29 -0.46 -10.31 -14.51
N ALA A 30 -1.16 -11.45 -14.55
CA ALA A 30 -2.55 -11.50 -14.97
C ALA A 30 -3.42 -10.53 -14.14
N GLU A 31 -4.45 -9.97 -14.76
CA GLU A 31 -5.35 -9.03 -14.09
C GLU A 31 -6.16 -9.69 -12.95
N GLY A 32 -6.63 -8.88 -12.01
CA GLY A 32 -7.54 -9.33 -10.95
C GLY A 32 -6.84 -10.09 -9.83
N GLU A 33 -7.26 -11.33 -9.60
CA GLU A 33 -6.89 -12.13 -8.42
C GLU A 33 -5.38 -12.40 -8.32
N ALA A 34 -4.67 -12.59 -9.45
CA ALA A 34 -3.23 -12.88 -9.42
C ALA A 34 -2.42 -11.71 -8.83
N ARG A 35 -2.77 -10.47 -9.20
CA ARG A 35 -2.18 -9.24 -8.63
C ARG A 35 -2.48 -9.12 -7.15
N MET A 36 -3.73 -9.32 -6.75
CA MET A 36 -4.12 -9.24 -5.34
C MET A 36 -3.51 -10.36 -4.48
N THR A 37 -3.32 -11.56 -5.05
CA THR A 37 -2.65 -12.68 -4.36
C THR A 37 -1.22 -12.31 -3.97
N LEU A 38 -0.47 -11.66 -4.88
CA LEU A 38 0.87 -11.15 -4.57
C LEU A 38 0.81 -10.11 -3.44
N VAL A 39 -0.13 -9.17 -3.51
CA VAL A 39 -0.29 -8.13 -2.48
C VAL A 39 -0.57 -8.77 -1.12
N HIS A 40 -1.48 -9.73 -1.02
CA HIS A 40 -1.78 -10.42 0.24
C HIS A 40 -0.58 -11.19 0.78
N ALA A 41 0.19 -11.88 -0.09
CA ALA A 41 1.39 -12.59 0.32
C ALA A 41 2.46 -11.65 0.89
N LEU A 42 2.66 -10.47 0.27
CA LEU A 42 3.58 -9.45 0.77
C LEU A 42 3.09 -8.84 2.09
N ALA A 43 1.79 -8.57 2.20
CA ALA A 43 1.18 -8.02 3.40
C ALA A 43 1.31 -8.98 4.61
N ASP A 44 1.08 -10.27 4.40
CA ASP A 44 1.25 -11.29 5.43
C ASP A 44 2.70 -11.42 5.88
N ARG A 45 3.65 -11.48 4.93
CA ARG A 45 5.07 -11.53 5.27
C ARG A 45 5.53 -10.27 6.01
N ASN A 46 5.05 -9.09 5.62
CA ASN A 46 5.55 -7.82 6.15
C ASN A 46 5.47 -7.70 7.68
N PHE A 47 4.33 -8.05 8.27
CA PHE A 47 4.17 -7.98 9.73
C PHE A 47 4.93 -9.09 10.45
N ARG A 48 5.09 -10.27 9.82
CA ARG A 48 5.88 -11.38 10.36
C ARG A 48 7.38 -11.06 10.42
N GLU A 49 7.84 -10.23 9.49
CA GLU A 49 9.20 -9.69 9.44
C GLU A 49 9.38 -8.45 10.35
N GLY A 50 8.34 -8.04 11.09
CA GLY A 50 8.40 -6.94 12.07
C GLY A 50 8.45 -5.52 11.50
N ASN A 51 8.15 -5.33 10.20
CA ASN A 51 8.33 -4.03 9.52
C ASN A 51 7.18 -3.03 9.75
N GLY A 52 6.04 -3.50 10.25
CA GLY A 52 4.86 -2.67 10.46
C GLY A 52 3.55 -3.44 10.32
N GLY A 53 2.53 -2.71 9.88
CA GLY A 53 1.18 -3.25 9.68
C GLY A 53 1.09 -4.27 8.52
N PRO A 54 0.00 -5.06 8.48
CA PRO A 54 -0.24 -6.09 7.48
C PRO A 54 -0.72 -5.49 6.15
N PHE A 55 0.06 -4.58 5.57
CA PHE A 55 -0.32 -3.85 4.36
C PHE A 55 0.76 -3.93 3.29
N ALA A 56 0.30 -4.13 2.06
CA ALA A 56 1.11 -4.09 0.86
C ALA A 56 0.33 -3.45 -0.29
N ALA A 57 1.07 -2.99 -1.28
CA ALA A 57 0.53 -2.48 -2.52
C ALA A 57 1.50 -2.77 -3.68
N ILE A 58 1.00 -2.82 -4.90
CA ILE A 58 1.82 -2.88 -6.11
C ILE A 58 1.32 -1.88 -7.14
N VAL A 59 2.23 -1.40 -7.98
CA VAL A 59 1.89 -0.65 -9.19
C VAL A 59 2.19 -1.54 -10.39
N VAL A 60 1.20 -1.67 -11.28
CA VAL A 60 1.33 -2.44 -12.52
C VAL A 60 0.88 -1.61 -13.71
N GLU A 61 1.47 -1.88 -14.87
CA GLU A 61 0.92 -1.41 -16.14
C GLU A 61 -0.42 -2.11 -16.39
N ARG A 62 -1.47 -1.32 -16.65
CA ARG A 62 -2.84 -1.82 -16.74
C ARG A 62 -3.01 -2.79 -17.91
N GLU A 63 -2.49 -2.42 -19.09
CA GLU A 63 -2.67 -3.18 -20.32
C GLU A 63 -1.73 -4.39 -20.43
N SER A 64 -0.44 -4.23 -20.12
CA SER A 64 0.56 -5.30 -20.26
C SER A 64 0.57 -6.24 -19.06
N GLY A 65 0.17 -5.74 -17.89
CA GLY A 65 0.33 -6.43 -16.61
C GLY A 65 1.74 -6.37 -16.04
N ARG A 66 2.66 -5.60 -16.63
CA ARG A 66 4.04 -5.48 -16.13
C ARG A 66 4.05 -4.94 -14.70
N LEU A 67 4.70 -5.64 -13.78
CA LEU A 67 4.95 -5.17 -12.43
C LEU A 67 5.97 -4.03 -12.46
N VAL A 68 5.57 -2.85 -11.99
CA VAL A 68 6.42 -1.65 -11.97
C VAL A 68 7.09 -1.48 -10.61
N SER A 69 6.32 -1.65 -9.53
CA SER A 69 6.84 -1.55 -8.17
C SER A 69 6.03 -2.39 -7.20
N VAL A 70 6.67 -2.68 -6.06
CA VAL A 70 6.03 -3.23 -4.87
C VAL A 70 6.25 -2.25 -3.72
N GLY A 71 5.30 -2.19 -2.80
CA GLY A 71 5.38 -1.42 -1.58
C GLY A 71 4.79 -2.20 -0.42
N VAL A 72 5.41 -2.08 0.75
CA VAL A 72 4.89 -2.61 2.01
C VAL A 72 4.92 -1.52 3.06
N ASN A 73 4.15 -1.71 4.13
CA ASN A 73 4.20 -0.81 5.26
C ASN A 73 5.56 -0.91 5.96
N VAL A 74 6.29 0.20 5.99
CA VAL A 74 7.64 0.30 6.55
C VAL A 74 7.71 1.38 7.63
N VAL A 75 6.59 1.76 8.24
CA VAL A 75 6.57 2.83 9.25
C VAL A 75 7.50 2.52 10.42
N LEU A 76 7.47 1.28 10.94
CA LEU A 76 8.33 0.88 12.05
C LEU A 76 9.80 0.74 11.61
N ALA A 77 10.04 0.16 10.43
CA ALA A 77 11.38 -0.06 9.91
C ALA A 77 12.11 1.26 9.54
N SER A 78 11.38 2.24 9.03
CA SER A 78 11.93 3.54 8.59
C SER A 78 11.90 4.62 9.67
N GLY A 79 11.03 4.50 10.67
CA GLY A 79 10.73 5.57 11.63
C GLY A 79 9.97 6.75 11.01
N VAL A 80 9.43 6.61 9.80
CA VAL A 80 8.69 7.65 9.06
C VAL A 80 7.22 7.26 8.95
N SER A 81 6.33 8.06 9.55
CA SER A 81 4.90 7.75 9.62
C SER A 81 4.20 7.66 8.26
N SER A 82 4.73 8.33 7.23
CA SER A 82 4.18 8.27 5.89
C SER A 82 4.57 7.02 5.09
N GLY A 83 5.43 6.15 5.63
CA GLY A 83 5.89 4.90 5.01
C GLY A 83 4.82 3.80 4.91
N HIS A 84 3.61 4.16 4.49
CA HIS A 84 2.52 3.24 4.19
C HIS A 84 2.76 2.52 2.86
N ALA A 85 2.12 1.37 2.68
CA ALA A 85 2.35 0.52 1.52
C ALA A 85 2.08 1.22 0.19
N GLU A 86 0.99 1.99 0.10
CA GLU A 86 0.58 2.72 -1.10
C GLU A 86 1.58 3.84 -1.42
N VAL A 87 1.98 4.62 -0.42
CA VAL A 87 2.96 5.70 -0.58
C VAL A 87 4.29 5.14 -1.05
N THR A 88 4.76 4.06 -0.42
CA THR A 88 5.99 3.36 -0.80
C THR A 88 5.89 2.82 -2.24
N ALA A 89 4.80 2.13 -2.60
CA ALA A 89 4.61 1.58 -3.95
C ALA A 89 4.59 2.67 -5.03
N LEU A 90 3.83 3.75 -4.81
CA LEU A 90 3.72 4.86 -5.74
C LEU A 90 5.06 5.59 -5.91
N GLY A 91 5.75 5.90 -4.80
CA GLY A 91 7.06 6.56 -4.85
C GLY A 91 8.12 5.72 -5.54
N LEU A 92 8.12 4.40 -5.33
CA LEU A 92 9.02 3.48 -6.01
C LEU A 92 8.69 3.34 -7.50
N ALA A 93 7.41 3.34 -7.89
CA ALA A 93 7.01 3.35 -9.30
C ALA A 93 7.48 4.63 -10.00
N GLN A 94 7.27 5.78 -9.36
CA GLN A 94 7.72 7.08 -9.87
C GLN A 94 9.24 7.13 -10.02
N THR A 95 9.98 6.56 -9.05
CA THR A 95 11.44 6.42 -9.11
C THR A 95 11.87 5.51 -10.26
N ALA A 96 11.24 4.34 -10.41
CA ALA A 96 11.57 3.36 -11.45
C ALA A 96 11.32 3.91 -12.87
N LEU A 97 10.29 4.72 -13.04
CA LEU A 97 9.90 5.31 -14.32
C LEU A 97 10.53 6.68 -14.57
N GLY A 98 11.19 7.27 -13.57
CA GLY A 98 11.74 8.63 -13.66
C GLY A 98 10.68 9.71 -13.88
N SER A 99 9.43 9.47 -13.46
CA SER A 99 8.29 10.37 -13.66
C SER A 99 7.47 10.48 -12.37
N TRP A 100 7.06 11.70 -12.02
CA TRP A 100 6.14 11.93 -10.91
C TRP A 100 4.68 11.64 -11.28
N ASP A 101 4.33 11.71 -12.56
CA ASP A 101 2.99 11.44 -13.09
C ASP A 101 2.94 10.04 -13.72
N LEU A 102 2.34 9.09 -13.01
CA LEU A 102 2.16 7.71 -13.47
C LEU A 102 1.09 7.58 -14.58
N GLY A 103 0.46 8.67 -15.00
CA GLY A 103 -0.45 8.68 -16.15
C GLY A 103 -0.09 9.76 -17.16
N GLY A 104 1.17 10.21 -17.17
CA GLY A 104 1.66 11.24 -18.06
C GLY A 104 1.64 10.84 -19.53
N ASP A 105 1.68 11.85 -20.40
CA ASP A 105 1.60 11.65 -21.86
C ASP A 105 2.69 10.68 -22.36
N GLY A 106 2.27 9.70 -23.18
CA GLY A 106 3.18 8.71 -23.77
C GLY A 106 3.55 7.55 -22.84
N MET A 107 2.98 7.47 -21.64
CA MET A 107 3.14 6.34 -20.72
C MET A 107 1.95 5.37 -20.81
N PRO A 108 2.14 4.07 -20.51
CA PRO A 108 1.03 3.16 -20.28
C PRO A 108 0.20 3.63 -19.08
N ALA A 109 -1.08 3.24 -19.03
CA ALA A 109 -1.88 3.51 -17.85
C ALA A 109 -1.39 2.61 -16.71
N HIS A 110 -1.31 3.16 -15.50
CA HIS A 110 -0.91 2.40 -14.32
C HIS A 110 -2.10 2.21 -13.37
N GLU A 111 -2.15 1.06 -12.72
CA GLU A 111 -3.07 0.79 -11.63
C GLU A 111 -2.33 0.52 -10.32
N LEU A 112 -2.92 0.96 -9.22
CA LEU A 112 -2.48 0.65 -7.86
C LEU A 112 -3.38 -0.46 -7.32
N VAL A 113 -2.77 -1.55 -6.87
CA VAL A 113 -3.47 -2.68 -6.22
C VAL A 113 -3.09 -2.72 -4.75
N VAL A 114 -4.06 -2.72 -3.83
CA VAL A 114 -3.85 -2.60 -2.38
C VAL A 114 -4.73 -3.59 -1.62
N ASN A 115 -4.22 -4.19 -0.54
CA ASN A 115 -4.99 -5.19 0.22
C ASN A 115 -6.11 -4.59 1.09
N TRP A 116 -6.30 -3.27 1.11
CA TRP A 116 -7.49 -2.60 1.66
C TRP A 116 -7.64 -1.19 1.06
N ARG A 117 -8.77 -0.54 1.31
CA ARG A 117 -9.02 0.86 0.94
C ARG A 117 -7.89 1.75 1.51
N PRO A 118 -7.38 2.71 0.73
CA PRO A 118 -6.42 3.68 1.22
C PRO A 118 -6.96 4.53 2.37
N CYS A 119 -6.17 4.69 3.44
CA CYS A 119 -6.44 5.65 4.51
C CYS A 119 -6.38 7.10 3.99
N VAL A 120 -6.77 8.09 4.79
CA VAL A 120 -6.83 9.49 4.35
C VAL A 120 -5.52 10.03 3.73
N GLN A 121 -4.37 9.58 4.23
CA GLN A 121 -3.06 9.94 3.68
C GLN A 121 -2.86 9.30 2.30
N CYS A 122 -3.05 7.99 2.22
CA CYS A 122 -2.83 7.21 1.00
C CYS A 122 -3.88 7.53 -0.07
N TYR A 123 -5.09 7.91 0.33
CA TYR A 123 -6.13 8.47 -0.53
C TYR A 123 -5.61 9.70 -1.27
N GLY A 124 -5.03 10.67 -0.53
CA GLY A 124 -4.39 11.84 -1.12
C GLY A 124 -3.22 11.45 -2.03
N ALA A 125 -2.32 10.58 -1.57
CA ALA A 125 -1.18 10.14 -2.36
C ALA A 125 -1.61 9.47 -3.69
N THR A 126 -2.64 8.64 -3.66
CA THR A 126 -3.20 7.96 -4.84
C THR A 126 -3.83 8.95 -5.82
N LEU A 127 -4.56 9.96 -5.32
CA LEU A 127 -5.15 11.01 -6.17
C LEU A 127 -4.08 11.81 -6.93
N TRP A 128 -2.93 12.05 -6.32
CA TRP A 128 -1.85 12.86 -6.90
C TRP A 128 -0.83 12.08 -7.71
N SER A 129 -0.85 10.74 -7.68
CA SER A 129 0.21 9.94 -8.27
C SER A 129 0.11 9.78 -9.78
N GLY A 130 -1.06 10.03 -10.37
CA GLY A 130 -1.31 9.85 -11.80
C GLY A 130 -1.82 8.47 -12.20
N VAL A 131 -1.98 7.53 -11.26
CA VAL A 131 -2.62 6.23 -11.58
C VAL A 131 -4.02 6.42 -12.16
N ARG A 132 -4.45 5.50 -13.01
CA ARG A 132 -5.77 5.53 -13.68
C ARG A 132 -6.75 4.49 -13.13
N ARG A 133 -6.29 3.63 -12.23
CA ARG A 133 -7.13 2.65 -11.55
C ARG A 133 -6.61 2.29 -10.16
N LEU A 134 -7.53 2.08 -9.25
CA LEU A 134 -7.32 1.61 -7.89
C LEU A 134 -8.09 0.30 -7.73
N VAL A 135 -7.39 -0.78 -7.38
CA VAL A 135 -7.96 -2.09 -7.12
C VAL A 135 -7.73 -2.41 -5.64
N ILE A 136 -8.81 -2.69 -4.91
CA ILE A 136 -8.75 -2.97 -3.48
C ILE A 136 -9.47 -4.27 -3.14
N ALA A 137 -9.02 -4.91 -2.05
CA ALA A 137 -9.67 -6.12 -1.56
C ALA A 137 -10.94 -5.83 -0.76
N GLY A 138 -11.00 -4.69 -0.08
CA GLY A 138 -12.15 -4.28 0.70
C GLY A 138 -12.04 -2.85 1.23
N SER A 139 -13.17 -2.30 1.64
CA SER A 139 -13.31 -0.91 2.11
C SER A 139 -14.13 -0.75 3.40
N GLY A 140 -14.44 -1.87 4.07
CA GLY A 140 -15.33 -1.89 5.23
C GLY A 140 -14.64 -1.61 6.58
N PRO A 141 -15.44 -1.49 7.66
CA PRO A 141 -14.94 -1.21 9.00
C PRO A 141 -14.13 -2.36 9.61
N GLU A 142 -14.22 -3.57 9.03
CA GLU A 142 -13.57 -4.77 9.57
C GLU A 142 -12.06 -4.61 9.71
N LEU A 143 -11.43 -3.80 8.86
CA LEU A 143 -10.00 -3.51 9.01
C LEU A 143 -9.71 -2.85 10.36
N GLU A 144 -10.41 -1.76 10.68
CA GLU A 144 -10.19 -1.01 11.92
C GLU A 144 -10.59 -1.85 13.13
N GLU A 145 -11.70 -2.60 13.03
CA GLU A 145 -12.18 -3.50 14.07
C GLU A 145 -11.18 -4.63 14.38
N ILE A 146 -10.58 -5.24 13.36
CA ILE A 146 -9.64 -6.37 13.52
C ILE A 146 -8.26 -5.88 13.93
N THR A 147 -7.75 -4.85 13.26
CA THR A 147 -6.33 -4.48 13.36
C THR A 147 -6.07 -3.33 14.32
N THR A 148 -7.10 -2.58 14.72
CA THR A 148 -7.03 -1.35 15.52
C THR A 148 -6.27 -0.20 14.85
N PHE A 149 -5.96 -0.31 13.55
CA PHE A 149 -5.52 0.82 12.75
C PHE A 149 -6.67 1.83 12.56
N ASP A 150 -6.29 3.09 12.35
CA ASP A 150 -7.19 4.23 12.12
C ASP A 150 -7.02 4.68 10.67
N GLU A 151 -8.06 4.55 9.87
CA GLU A 151 -8.12 4.95 8.46
C GLU A 151 -8.18 6.48 8.29
N GLY A 152 -8.43 7.20 9.39
CA GLY A 152 -8.64 8.62 9.43
C GLY A 152 -10.06 9.03 9.00
N PRO A 153 -10.33 10.33 8.89
CA PRO A 153 -11.66 10.87 8.61
C PRO A 153 -12.05 10.72 7.12
N MET A 154 -12.14 9.48 6.66
CA MET A 154 -12.59 9.15 5.32
C MET A 154 -14.06 9.48 5.15
N ARG A 155 -14.41 9.97 3.96
CA ARG A 155 -15.79 10.31 3.60
C ARG A 155 -16.43 9.18 2.82
N GLU A 156 -17.75 9.07 2.90
CA GLU A 156 -18.53 8.05 2.20
C GLU A 156 -18.35 8.12 0.68
N ASP A 157 -18.08 9.32 0.14
CA ASP A 157 -17.91 9.57 -1.29
C ASP A 157 -16.49 9.29 -1.81
N TRP A 158 -15.60 8.69 -1.01
CA TRP A 158 -14.19 8.47 -1.39
C TRP A 158 -14.02 7.81 -2.78
N ALA A 159 -14.82 6.79 -3.09
CA ALA A 159 -14.70 6.07 -4.36
C ALA A 159 -15.18 6.92 -5.55
N SER A 160 -16.27 7.66 -5.38
CA SER A 160 -16.80 8.52 -6.45
C SER A 160 -15.89 9.71 -6.73
N GLN A 161 -15.13 10.17 -5.73
CA GLN A 161 -14.11 11.21 -5.92
C GLN A 161 -12.93 10.74 -6.80
N PHE A 162 -12.52 9.47 -6.70
CA PHE A 162 -11.57 8.87 -7.65
C PHE A 162 -12.16 8.83 -9.07
N GLN A 163 -13.38 8.29 -9.20
CA GLN A 163 -14.05 8.14 -10.50
C GLN A 163 -14.28 9.49 -11.20
N ALA A 164 -14.66 10.53 -10.46
CA ALA A 164 -14.84 11.89 -10.97
C ALA A 164 -13.54 12.51 -11.54
N ARG A 165 -12.38 11.93 -11.20
CA ARG A 165 -11.06 12.32 -11.70
C ARG A 165 -10.49 11.34 -12.73
N GLY A 166 -11.32 10.44 -13.25
CA GLY A 166 -10.92 9.45 -14.25
C GLY A 166 -10.10 8.30 -13.68
N ILE A 167 -10.19 8.05 -12.36
CA ILE A 167 -9.53 6.92 -11.70
C ILE A 167 -10.59 5.85 -11.44
N GLU A 168 -10.51 4.74 -12.18
CA GLU A 168 -11.40 3.58 -11.99
C GLU A 168 -11.18 2.99 -10.59
N VAL A 169 -12.26 2.59 -9.90
CA VAL A 169 -12.18 1.91 -8.60
C VAL A 169 -12.80 0.53 -8.73
N VAL A 170 -12.04 -0.50 -8.37
CA VAL A 170 -12.47 -1.89 -8.27
C VAL A 170 -12.35 -2.32 -6.81
N ASP A 171 -13.44 -2.83 -6.23
CA ASP A 171 -13.51 -3.25 -4.83
C ASP A 171 -13.94 -4.72 -4.73
N GLY A 172 -13.55 -5.39 -3.64
CA GLY A 172 -13.96 -6.75 -3.32
C GLY A 172 -13.06 -7.85 -3.89
N VAL A 173 -11.87 -7.54 -4.39
CA VAL A 173 -10.97 -8.55 -4.97
C VAL A 173 -10.28 -9.35 -3.87
N LEU A 174 -10.58 -10.64 -3.74
CA LEU A 174 -10.02 -11.51 -2.69
C LEU A 174 -10.16 -10.91 -1.28
N ARG A 175 -11.38 -10.44 -0.97
CA ARG A 175 -11.71 -9.80 0.31
C ARG A 175 -11.45 -10.72 1.51
N ASP A 176 -11.86 -11.98 1.40
CA ASP A 176 -11.79 -12.93 2.51
C ASP A 176 -10.34 -13.26 2.90
N GLU A 177 -9.44 -13.32 1.92
CA GLU A 177 -8.01 -13.49 2.08
C GLU A 177 -7.36 -12.26 2.74
N ALA A 178 -7.82 -11.05 2.39
CA ALA A 178 -7.38 -9.83 3.07
C ALA A 178 -7.75 -9.87 4.56
N LEU A 179 -9.01 -10.19 4.85
CA LEU A 179 -9.51 -10.32 6.22
C LEU A 179 -8.79 -11.45 6.99
N ALA A 180 -8.42 -12.54 6.32
CA ALA A 180 -7.62 -13.61 6.93
C ALA A 180 -6.23 -13.11 7.34
N THR A 181 -5.58 -12.31 6.48
CA THR A 181 -4.29 -11.66 6.78
C THR A 181 -4.41 -10.73 8.00
N PHE A 182 -5.46 -9.93 8.10
CA PHE A 182 -5.68 -9.06 9.26
C PHE A 182 -5.92 -9.84 10.56
N ARG A 183 -6.68 -10.93 10.50
CA ARG A 183 -6.88 -11.81 11.66
C ARG A 183 -5.56 -12.48 12.10
N ALA A 184 -4.72 -12.88 11.15
CA ALA A 184 -3.39 -13.43 11.45
C ALA A 184 -2.48 -12.38 12.12
N TYR A 185 -2.52 -11.13 11.66
CA TYR A 185 -1.84 -10.01 12.32
C TYR A 185 -2.36 -9.79 13.74
N ARG A 186 -3.69 -9.71 13.93
CA ARG A 186 -4.30 -9.54 15.26
C ARG A 186 -3.83 -10.62 16.24
N ALA A 187 -3.77 -11.87 15.80
CA ALA A 187 -3.29 -12.97 16.63
C ALA A 187 -1.83 -12.77 17.11
N GLN A 188 -0.94 -12.21 16.28
CA GLN A 188 0.42 -11.87 16.71
C GLN A 188 0.46 -10.69 17.68
N VAL A 189 -0.39 -9.69 17.48
CA VAL A 189 -0.54 -8.57 18.41
C VAL A 189 -1.01 -9.07 19.78
N ASP A 190 -2.01 -9.94 19.81
CA ASP A 190 -2.54 -10.55 21.04
C ASP A 190 -1.49 -11.41 21.77
N ALA A 191 -0.61 -12.06 21.01
CA ALA A 191 0.52 -12.80 21.56
C ALA A 191 1.68 -11.92 22.03
N GLY A 192 1.61 -10.59 21.86
CA GLY A 192 2.70 -9.65 22.17
C GLY A 192 3.90 -9.74 21.21
N ALA A 193 3.73 -10.38 20.05
CA ALA A 193 4.77 -10.62 19.07
C ALA A 193 4.80 -9.58 17.92
N ALA A 194 3.78 -8.72 17.82
CA ALA A 194 3.72 -7.63 16.87
C ALA A 194 3.32 -6.30 17.54
N LEU A 195 3.92 -5.20 17.10
CA LEU A 195 3.60 -3.85 17.57
C LEU A 195 2.52 -3.22 16.68
N VAL A 196 1.42 -2.75 17.28
CA VAL A 196 0.49 -1.83 16.61
C VAL A 196 1.02 -0.42 16.79
N TYR A 197 1.42 0.22 15.69
CA TYR A 197 1.82 1.61 15.75
C TYR A 197 0.58 2.48 15.52
N ASN A 198 0.19 3.22 16.55
CA ASN A 198 -0.72 4.34 16.41
C ASN A 198 -0.22 5.42 17.37
N ALA A 199 0.31 6.51 16.80
CA ALA A 199 0.91 7.60 17.56
C ALA A 199 -0.04 8.24 18.60
N ARG A 200 -1.35 7.94 18.52
CA ARG A 200 -2.41 8.56 19.32
C ARG A 200 -3.32 7.53 20.01
N ALA A 201 -3.06 6.23 19.90
CA ALA A 201 -3.90 5.24 20.57
C ALA A 201 -3.86 5.47 22.09
N ARG A 202 -5.03 5.73 22.67
CA ARG A 202 -5.23 5.63 24.11
C ARG A 202 -5.55 4.16 24.39
N PHE A 203 -4.65 3.49 25.09
CA PHE A 203 -4.90 2.16 25.66
C PHE A 203 -6.00 2.21 26.71
#